data_AF-A0A494VKQ8-F1
#
_entry.id   AF-A0A494VKQ8-F1
#
_cell.length_a   1.000
_cell.length_b   1.000
_cell.length_c   1.000
_cell.angle_alpha   90.00
_cell.angle_beta   90.00
_cell.angle_gamma   90.00
#
_symmetry.space_group_name_H-M   'P 1'
#
loop_
_entity.id
_entity.type
_entity.pdbx_description
1 polymer ?
#
loop_
_entity_poly.entity_id
_entity_poly.type
_entity_poly.pdbx_seq_one_letter_code
_entity_poly.pdbx_strand_id
1 'polypeptide(L)'
;MKKFNAVVIVAFIAVCLFACKSKSNAADDVQTIKFKFTELGRETQFRITCDKFDYYFPEGKEKSFDKKPGIDSVMQLLTGLKMVNDGTEPDVRGKIYITHTNKAVDTVCVGVKALNYNGTTYETPQGLLALIQK
;
A
#
# COMPACT_ATOMS: atom_id res chain seq x y z
N MET A 1 -29.68 57.89 -6.41
CA MET A 1 -29.74 56.86 -5.35
C MET A 1 -29.60 55.47 -5.97
N LYS A 2 -28.58 54.75 -5.51
CA LYS A 2 -28.20 53.33 -5.65
C LYS A 2 -29.19 52.38 -6.34
N LYS A 3 -28.80 51.82 -7.50
CA LYS A 3 -29.28 50.53 -8.04
C LYS A 3 -28.20 49.83 -8.87
N PHE A 4 -27.10 49.44 -8.25
CA PHE A 4 -26.14 48.49 -8.84
C PHE A 4 -25.41 47.82 -7.68
N ASN A 5 -25.97 46.74 -7.10
CA ASN A 5 -25.25 46.02 -6.05
C ASN A 5 -25.64 44.56 -5.80
N ALA A 6 -26.43 43.92 -6.67
CA ALA A 6 -26.88 42.54 -6.39
C ALA A 6 -26.24 41.46 -7.27
N VAL A 7 -25.65 41.79 -8.43
CA VAL A 7 -25.24 40.76 -9.42
C VAL A 7 -23.76 40.37 -9.32
N VAL A 8 -22.91 41.20 -8.72
CA VAL A 8 -21.45 40.96 -8.67
C VAL A 8 -21.03 40.01 -7.53
N ILE A 9 -21.87 39.82 -6.52
CA ILE A 9 -21.50 39.05 -5.32
C ILE A 9 -21.63 37.52 -5.54
N VAL A 10 -22.49 37.08 -6.45
CA VAL A 10 -22.76 35.64 -6.65
C VAL A 10 -21.68 34.96 -7.52
N ALA A 11 -20.94 35.70 -8.34
CA ALA A 11 -19.91 35.13 -9.21
C ALA A 11 -18.59 34.81 -8.51
N PHE A 12 -18.34 35.33 -7.30
CA PHE A 12 -17.05 35.18 -6.62
C PHE A 12 -16.95 33.98 -5.67
N ILE A 13 -18.06 33.31 -5.35
CA ILE A 13 -18.08 32.20 -4.38
C ILE A 13 -17.85 30.83 -5.05
N ALA A 14 -17.99 30.73 -6.38
CA ALA A 14 -17.88 29.44 -7.09
C ALA A 14 -16.44 28.98 -7.40
N VAL A 15 -15.41 29.81 -7.18
CA VAL A 15 -14.04 29.51 -7.65
C VAL A 15 -13.13 28.89 -6.57
N CYS A 16 -13.57 28.82 -5.31
CA CYS A 16 -12.69 28.37 -4.21
C CYS A 16 -12.66 26.86 -3.95
N LEU A 17 -13.38 26.02 -4.71
CA LEU A 17 -13.45 24.57 -4.43
C LEU A 17 -12.47 23.69 -5.22
N PHE A 18 -11.60 24.25 -6.08
CA PHE A 18 -10.69 23.44 -6.92
C PHE A 18 -9.24 23.36 -6.44
N ALA A 19 -8.90 23.84 -5.24
CA ALA A 19 -7.50 23.92 -4.79
C ALA A 19 -7.20 23.19 -3.47
N CYS A 20 -7.85 22.06 -3.19
CA CYS A 20 -7.29 21.07 -2.26
C CYS A 20 -6.57 19.98 -3.04
N LYS A 21 -5.45 20.33 -3.70
CA LYS A 21 -4.44 19.31 -4.02
C LYS A 21 -3.74 19.02 -2.70
N SER A 22 -4.05 17.86 -2.12
CA SER A 22 -3.29 17.29 -1.01
C SER A 22 -1.81 17.39 -1.35
N LYS A 23 -1.09 18.24 -0.64
CA LYS A 23 0.35 18.38 -0.73
C LYS A 23 0.91 17.06 -0.18
N SER A 24 1.18 16.07 -1.05
CA SER A 24 1.95 14.91 -0.61
C SER A 24 3.29 15.47 -0.14
N ASN A 25 3.66 15.21 1.11
CA ASN A 25 4.99 15.59 1.53
C ASN A 25 5.95 14.78 0.66
N ALA A 26 7.03 15.40 0.17
CA ALA A 26 8.05 14.68 -0.57
C ALA A 26 8.67 13.53 0.25
N ALA A 27 8.49 13.54 1.58
CA ALA A 27 8.86 12.47 2.51
C ALA A 27 7.93 11.23 2.46
N ASP A 28 6.74 11.35 1.88
CA ASP A 28 5.75 10.27 1.68
C ASP A 28 5.81 9.70 0.25
N ASP A 29 6.69 10.22 -0.61
CA ASP A 29 6.86 9.69 -1.96
C ASP A 29 7.67 8.38 -1.92
N VAL A 30 7.09 7.34 -2.51
CA VAL A 30 7.71 6.01 -2.60
C VAL A 30 8.74 6.01 -3.74
N GLN A 31 9.97 5.62 -3.43
CA GLN A 31 11.07 5.52 -4.39
C GLN A 31 11.09 4.16 -5.10
N THR A 32 11.01 3.07 -4.34
CA THR A 32 11.00 1.71 -4.88
C THR A 32 10.14 0.80 -4.01
N ILE A 33 9.60 -0.25 -4.63
CA ILE A 33 8.94 -1.34 -3.91
C ILE A 33 9.59 -2.65 -4.32
N LYS A 34 10.05 -3.43 -3.35
CA LYS A 34 10.57 -4.78 -3.57
C LYS A 34 9.67 -5.79 -2.87
N PHE A 35 9.27 -6.82 -3.60
CA PHE A 35 8.58 -7.99 -3.08
C PHE A 35 9.57 -9.14 -3.03
N LYS A 36 9.66 -9.81 -1.88
CA LYS A 36 10.32 -11.12 -1.75
C LYS A 36 9.26 -12.13 -1.35
N PHE A 37 9.10 -13.21 -2.10
CA PHE A 37 8.01 -14.17 -1.90
C PHE A 37 8.41 -15.61 -2.19
N THR A 38 7.70 -16.54 -1.57
CA THR A 38 7.69 -17.95 -1.94
C THR A 38 6.40 -18.27 -2.69
N GLU A 39 6.27 -19.50 -3.18
CA GLU A 39 5.03 -19.95 -3.81
C GLU A 39 3.86 -19.83 -2.84
N LEU A 40 2.80 -19.10 -3.23
CA LEU A 40 1.68 -18.79 -2.33
C LEU A 40 0.94 -20.05 -1.83
N GLY A 41 0.90 -21.10 -2.65
CA GLY A 41 0.30 -22.38 -2.30
C GLY A 41 1.25 -23.36 -1.59
N ARG A 42 2.48 -22.94 -1.26
CA ARG A 42 3.44 -23.81 -0.57
C ARG A 42 2.94 -24.13 0.83
N GLU A 43 2.73 -25.41 1.09
CA GLU A 43 2.38 -25.89 2.42
C GLU A 43 3.58 -25.84 3.36
N THR A 44 3.31 -25.47 4.62
CA THR A 44 4.28 -25.52 5.71
C THR A 44 3.64 -26.20 6.91
N GLN A 45 4.44 -26.92 7.70
CA GLN A 45 3.96 -27.64 8.90
C GLN A 45 3.48 -26.69 10.01
N PHE A 46 3.82 -25.41 9.91
CA PHE A 46 3.45 -24.37 10.84
C PHE A 46 3.28 -23.04 10.10
N ARG A 47 2.61 -22.09 10.75
CA ARG A 47 2.45 -20.72 10.26
C ARG A 47 3.80 -20.01 10.26
N ILE A 48 4.13 -19.36 9.15
CA ILE A 48 5.34 -18.55 9.04
C ILE A 48 5.03 -17.12 9.50
N THR A 49 5.73 -16.65 10.52
CA THR A 49 5.63 -15.26 11.00
C THR A 49 6.55 -14.34 10.19
N CYS A 50 6.30 -13.04 10.26
CA CYS A 50 7.02 -12.07 9.42
C CYS A 50 8.53 -11.99 9.70
N ASP A 51 8.92 -12.18 10.96
CA ASP A 51 10.32 -12.21 11.39
C ASP A 51 11.04 -13.49 10.94
N LYS A 52 10.31 -14.58 10.73
CA LYS A 52 10.87 -15.87 10.32
C LYS A 52 10.86 -16.10 8.81
N PHE A 53 10.17 -15.28 8.04
CA PHE A 53 10.04 -15.45 6.59
C PHE A 53 11.40 -15.61 5.89
N ASP A 54 12.36 -14.70 6.14
CA ASP A 54 13.65 -14.72 5.48
C ASP A 54 14.53 -15.92 5.89
N TYR A 55 14.31 -16.45 7.10
CA TYR A 55 14.98 -17.67 7.57
C TYR A 55 14.45 -18.92 6.85
N TYR A 56 13.13 -19.03 6.67
CA TYR A 56 12.51 -20.19 6.03
C TYR A 56 12.55 -20.14 4.49
N PHE A 57 12.60 -18.94 3.91
CA PHE A 57 12.62 -18.72 2.47
C PHE A 57 13.77 -17.79 2.06
N PRO A 58 15.04 -18.19 2.29
CA PRO A 58 16.20 -17.38 1.90
C PRO A 58 16.24 -17.19 0.37
N GLU A 59 15.89 -18.24 -0.37
CA GLU A 59 15.80 -18.36 -1.83
C GLU A 59 14.50 -17.75 -2.42
N GLY A 60 13.81 -16.90 -1.67
CA GLY A 60 12.55 -16.29 -2.14
C GLY A 60 12.72 -15.52 -3.45
N LYS A 61 11.74 -15.63 -4.35
CA LYS A 61 11.72 -14.87 -5.61
C LYS A 61 11.58 -13.39 -5.29
N GLU A 62 12.32 -12.56 -6.03
CA GLU A 62 12.23 -11.10 -5.88
C GLU A 62 11.57 -10.46 -7.10
N LYS A 63 10.71 -9.48 -6.85
CA LYS A 63 10.12 -8.60 -7.87
C LYS A 63 10.23 -7.15 -7.42
N SER A 64 10.77 -6.28 -8.27
CA SER A 64 10.97 -4.87 -7.94
C SER A 64 10.16 -3.96 -8.86
N PHE A 65 9.62 -2.89 -8.28
CA PHE A 65 8.92 -1.81 -8.96
C PHE A 65 9.67 -0.51 -8.66
N ASP A 66 10.33 0.03 -9.69
CA ASP A 66 11.10 1.28 -9.63
C ASP A 66 10.50 2.37 -10.54
N LYS A 67 9.46 2.04 -11.30
CA LYS A 67 8.72 2.99 -12.16
C LYS A 67 7.39 3.37 -11.52
N LYS A 68 7.05 4.65 -11.65
CA LYS A 68 5.83 5.24 -11.09
C LYS A 68 4.55 4.43 -11.35
N PRO A 69 4.25 3.92 -12.56
CA PRO A 69 3.02 3.14 -12.77
C PRO A 69 2.96 1.85 -11.93
N GLY A 70 4.10 1.17 -11.74
CA GLY A 70 4.19 -0.04 -10.93
C GLY A 70 4.06 0.26 -9.43
N ILE A 71 4.71 1.33 -8.99
CA ILE A 71 4.60 1.84 -7.62
C ILE A 71 3.16 2.24 -7.31
N ASP A 72 2.54 3.07 -8.15
CA ASP A 72 1.17 3.55 -8.00
C ASP A 72 0.17 2.37 -7.95
N SER A 73 0.36 1.34 -8.78
CA SER A 73 -0.47 0.13 -8.79
C SER A 73 -0.43 -0.62 -7.46
N VAL A 74 0.76 -0.76 -6.87
CA VAL A 74 0.92 -1.41 -5.55
C VAL A 74 0.32 -0.54 -4.45
N MET A 75 0.64 0.75 -4.44
CA MET A 75 0.17 1.67 -3.40
C MET A 75 -1.35 1.78 -3.40
N GLN A 76 -2.00 1.80 -4.58
CA GLN A 76 -3.46 1.80 -4.68
C GLN A 76 -4.09 0.57 -3.99
N LEU A 77 -3.47 -0.61 -4.12
CA LEU A 77 -3.94 -1.83 -3.45
C LEU A 77 -3.75 -1.74 -1.93
N LEU A 78 -2.66 -1.11 -1.47
CA LEU A 78 -2.38 -0.94 -0.04
C LEU A 78 -3.22 0.16 0.62
N THR A 79 -3.67 1.17 -0.12
CA THR A 79 -4.60 2.18 0.42
C THR A 79 -6.02 1.67 0.58
N GLY A 80 -6.41 0.65 -0.19
CA GLY A 80 -7.76 0.06 -0.20
C GLY A 80 -7.94 -1.12 0.75
N LEU A 81 -7.02 -1.31 1.70
CA LEU A 81 -7.03 -2.47 2.59
C LEU A 81 -8.24 -2.46 3.54
N LYS A 82 -8.84 -3.64 3.72
CA LYS A 82 -9.93 -3.85 4.68
C LYS A 82 -9.37 -4.46 5.95
N MET A 83 -9.59 -3.80 7.08
CA MET A 83 -9.15 -4.33 8.38
C MET A 83 -9.86 -5.63 8.73
N VAL A 84 -9.14 -6.52 9.40
CA VAL A 84 -9.67 -7.78 9.95
C VAL A 84 -9.54 -7.73 11.47
N ASN A 85 -10.65 -7.91 12.18
CA ASN A 85 -10.73 -7.76 13.64
C ASN A 85 -11.04 -9.07 14.38
N ASP A 86 -10.84 -10.23 13.74
CA ASP A 86 -11.14 -11.55 14.32
C ASP A 86 -9.91 -12.24 14.95
N GLY A 87 -8.77 -11.54 15.03
CA GLY A 87 -7.52 -12.09 15.54
C GLY A 87 -6.77 -12.97 14.53
N THR A 88 -7.18 -12.99 13.26
CA THR A 88 -6.43 -13.66 12.20
C THR A 88 -5.03 -13.08 12.12
N GLU A 89 -4.03 -13.97 12.09
CA GLU A 89 -2.63 -13.60 11.83
C GLU A 89 -2.19 -14.13 10.46
N PRO A 90 -1.35 -13.38 9.72
CA PRO A 90 -0.89 -13.81 8.43
C PRO A 90 0.03 -15.03 8.54
N ASP A 91 -0.22 -16.01 7.67
CA ASP A 91 0.77 -17.03 7.33
C ASP A 91 1.63 -16.51 6.18
N VAL A 92 2.80 -15.95 6.53
CA VAL A 92 3.57 -15.09 5.65
C VAL A 92 4.21 -15.91 4.52
N ARG A 93 3.81 -15.59 3.29
CA ARG A 93 4.34 -16.12 2.03
C ARG A 93 5.14 -15.09 1.24
N GLY A 94 5.14 -13.83 1.67
CA GLY A 94 6.02 -12.81 1.12
C GLY A 94 6.14 -11.57 2.00
N LYS A 95 7.15 -10.76 1.72
CA LYS A 95 7.37 -9.45 2.32
C LYS A 95 7.47 -8.40 1.22
N ILE A 96 6.77 -7.29 1.43
CA ILE A 96 6.86 -6.08 0.62
C ILE A 96 7.72 -5.09 1.37
N TYR A 97 8.76 -4.59 0.74
CA TYR A 97 9.64 -3.54 1.23
C TYR A 97 9.36 -2.28 0.43
N ILE A 98 8.76 -1.28 1.06
CA ILE A 98 8.42 0.00 0.45
C ILE A 98 9.49 1.00 0.89
N THR A 99 10.41 1.33 -0.02
CA THR A 99 11.46 2.30 0.25
C THR A 99 10.99 3.68 -0.17
N HIS A 100 10.92 4.59 0.79
CA HIS A 100 10.57 5.99 0.58
C HIS A 100 11.77 6.81 0.12
N THR A 101 11.53 7.98 -0.46
CA THR A 101 12.58 8.93 -0.87
C THR A 101 13.51 9.32 0.28
N ASN A 102 12.98 9.39 1.50
CA ASN A 102 13.73 9.67 2.74
C ASN A 102 14.51 8.46 3.28
N LYS A 103 14.53 7.33 2.56
CA LYS A 103 15.17 6.05 2.94
C LYS A 103 14.51 5.28 4.09
N ALA A 104 13.37 5.74 4.58
CA ALA A 104 12.53 4.89 5.43
C ALA A 104 12.06 3.67 4.62
N VAL A 105 11.97 2.52 5.30
CA VAL A 105 11.51 1.28 4.68
C VAL A 105 10.35 0.73 5.49
N ASP A 106 9.17 0.73 4.89
CA ASP A 106 8.03 0.04 5.47
C ASP A 106 8.02 -1.42 5.02
N THR A 107 7.58 -2.31 5.92
CA THR A 107 7.46 -3.73 5.62
C THR A 107 6.00 -4.17 5.72
N VAL A 108 5.50 -4.79 4.65
CA VAL A 108 4.20 -5.47 4.64
C VAL A 108 4.44 -6.97 4.65
N CYS A 109 3.84 -7.68 5.58
CA CYS A 109 3.96 -9.13 5.72
C CYS A 109 2.73 -9.80 5.10
N VAL A 110 2.89 -10.47 3.97
CA VAL A 110 1.77 -10.93 3.13
C VAL A 110 1.57 -12.42 3.29
N GLY A 111 0.40 -12.81 3.80
CA GLY A 111 -0.15 -14.16 3.63
C GLY A 111 -1.26 -14.18 2.59
N VAL A 112 -1.74 -15.38 2.23
CA VAL A 112 -2.78 -15.54 1.19
C VAL A 112 -4.13 -14.94 1.62
N LYS A 113 -4.48 -15.05 2.90
CA LYS A 113 -5.76 -14.58 3.44
C LYS A 113 -5.66 -13.24 4.14
N ALA A 114 -4.58 -13.03 4.87
CA ALA A 114 -4.35 -11.83 5.65
C ALA A 114 -2.93 -11.32 5.43
N LEU A 115 -2.76 -10.01 5.56
CA LEU A 115 -1.48 -9.34 5.59
C LEU A 115 -1.39 -8.44 6.82
N ASN A 116 -0.18 -8.22 7.29
CA ASN A 116 0.09 -7.25 8.35
C ASN A 116 0.84 -6.05 7.78
N TYR A 117 0.38 -4.85 8.13
CA TYR A 117 1.01 -3.60 7.76
C TYR A 117 0.95 -2.63 8.94
N ASN A 118 2.10 -2.10 9.36
CA ASN A 118 2.24 -1.18 10.50
C ASN A 118 1.52 -1.68 11.78
N GLY A 119 1.66 -2.98 12.07
CA GLY A 119 1.08 -3.61 13.27
C GLY A 119 -0.41 -3.91 13.16
N THR A 120 -1.08 -3.54 12.08
CA THR A 120 -2.50 -3.81 11.84
C THR A 120 -2.67 -4.94 10.83
N THR A 121 -3.66 -5.82 11.06
CA THR A 121 -3.98 -6.91 10.14
C THR A 121 -5.13 -6.54 9.21
N TYR A 122 -4.96 -6.89 7.95
CA TYR A 122 -5.91 -6.62 6.87
C TYR A 122 -6.17 -7.87 6.05
N GLU A 123 -7.28 -7.89 5.33
CA GLU A 123 -7.55 -8.86 4.28
C GLU A 123 -6.55 -8.65 3.14
N THR A 124 -5.94 -9.75 2.67
CA THR A 124 -5.02 -9.66 1.53
C THR A 124 -5.80 -9.44 0.23
N PRO A 125 -5.58 -8.34 -0.50
CA PRO A 125 -6.26 -8.13 -1.78
C PRO A 125 -5.80 -9.16 -2.81
N GLN A 126 -6.74 -9.81 -3.51
CA GLN A 126 -6.41 -10.76 -4.59
C GLN A 126 -5.58 -10.11 -5.70
N GLY A 127 -5.82 -8.84 -5.99
CA GLY A 127 -5.01 -8.06 -6.94
C GLY A 127 -3.54 -7.95 -6.54
N LEU A 128 -3.25 -7.92 -5.24
CA LEU A 128 -1.87 -7.90 -4.72
C LEU A 128 -1.19 -9.25 -4.97
N LEU A 129 -1.87 -10.36 -4.70
CA LEU A 129 -1.35 -11.70 -4.96
C LEU A 129 -1.08 -11.92 -6.46
N ALA A 130 -2.01 -11.51 -7.31
CA ALA A 130 -1.86 -11.60 -8.76
C ALA A 130 -0.69 -10.75 -9.28
N LEU A 131 -0.46 -9.57 -8.69
CA LEU A 131 0.65 -8.70 -9.05
C LEU A 131 2.01 -9.29 -8.65
N ILE A 132 2.06 -10.06 -7.57
CA ILE A 132 3.27 -10.78 -7.11
C ILE A 132 3.56 -12.00 -7.99
N GLN A 133 2.54 -12.73 -8.43
CA GLN A 133 2.69 -13.98 -9.16
C GLN A 133 2.95 -13.83 -10.67
N LYS A 134 2.56 -12.70 -11.28
CA LYS A 134 2.87 -12.37 -12.68
C LYS A 134 4.34 -12.02 -12.86
#